data_AF-A0A3B0QTP8-F1
#
_entry.id   AF-A0A3B0QTP8-F1
#
_cell.length_a   1.000
_cell.length_b   1.000
_cell.length_c   1.000
_cell.angle_alpha   90.00
_cell.angle_beta   90.00
_cell.angle_gamma   90.00
#
_symmetry.space_group_name_H-M   'P 1'
#
loop_
_entity.id
_entity.type
_entity.pdbx_description
1 polymer ?
#
loop_
_entity_poly.entity_id
_entity_poly.type
_entity_poly.pdbx_seq_one_letter_code
_entity_poly.pdbx_strand_id
1 'polypeptide(L)'
;FLIELKFSGDNGILVVVDGDQGVPLSECIRISRHVEHNLDRDEEDFSLEVTTPNITDPLVNFRQYNKNIDRTLKVRTETEKFEGKLIEVNENNITLRWKTREPKPIGKGKVTVEKQQIIPLSEIKQAKVKIIF
;
A
#
# COMPACT_ATOMS: atom_id res chain seq x y z
N PHE A 1 -3.82 -6.84 -11.51
CA PHE A 1 -2.91 -5.91 -12.18
C PHE A 1 -1.51 -6.11 -11.64
N LEU A 2 -0.49 -5.81 -12.45
CA LEU A 2 0.91 -5.89 -12.06
C LEU A 2 1.26 -4.70 -11.15
N ILE A 3 1.89 -4.97 -10.01
CA ILE A 3 2.44 -3.95 -9.11
C ILE A 3 3.93 -3.79 -9.36
N GLU A 4 4.66 -4.91 -9.39
CA GLU A 4 6.11 -4.91 -9.50
C GLU A 4 6.53 -6.11 -10.33
N LEU A 5 7.50 -5.89 -11.22
CA LEU A 5 8.24 -6.92 -11.92
C LEU A 5 9.71 -6.62 -11.70
N LYS A 6 10.44 -7.57 -11.13
CA LYS A 6 11.84 -7.40 -10.81
C LYS A 6 12.66 -8.60 -11.26
N PHE A 7 13.81 -8.30 -11.85
CA PHE A 7 14.81 -9.29 -12.22
C PHE A 7 15.99 -9.16 -11.28
N SER A 8 16.42 -10.28 -10.72
CA SER A 8 17.56 -10.41 -9.82
C SER A 8 18.77 -10.96 -10.58
N GLY A 9 19.98 -10.70 -10.06
CA GLY A 9 21.23 -11.11 -10.73
C GLY A 9 21.50 -12.62 -10.75
N ASP A 10 20.67 -13.40 -10.06
CA ASP A 10 20.64 -14.86 -10.02
C ASP A 10 19.53 -15.44 -10.93
N ASN A 11 19.14 -14.71 -11.98
CA ASN A 11 18.01 -15.04 -12.86
C ASN A 11 16.68 -15.23 -12.10
N GLY A 12 16.54 -14.59 -10.94
CA GLY A 12 15.28 -14.54 -10.19
C GLY A 12 14.30 -13.54 -10.81
N ILE A 13 13.06 -13.97 -11.03
CA ILE A 13 11.95 -13.16 -11.52
C ILE A 13 10.91 -13.06 -10.41
N LEU A 14 10.70 -11.86 -9.88
CA LEU A 14 9.64 -11.56 -8.93
C LEU A 14 8.50 -10.84 -9.63
N VAL A 15 7.30 -11.40 -9.53
CA VAL A 15 6.07 -10.82 -10.06
C VAL A 15 5.11 -10.57 -8.90
N VAL A 16 4.86 -9.30 -8.58
CA VAL A 16 3.88 -8.90 -7.57
C VAL A 16 2.60 -8.45 -8.25
N VAL A 17 1.48 -9.11 -7.95
CA VAL A 17 0.18 -8.81 -8.54
C VAL A 17 -0.86 -8.51 -7.46
N ASP A 18 -1.80 -7.63 -7.79
CA ASP A 18 -2.91 -7.27 -6.91
C ASP A 18 -4.23 -7.19 -7.69
N GLY A 19 -5.34 -7.37 -7.00
CA GLY A 19 -6.68 -7.41 -7.57
C GLY A 19 -7.62 -6.57 -6.72
N ASP A 20 -8.61 -5.93 -7.34
CA ASP A 20 -9.46 -4.97 -6.63
C ASP A 20 -10.23 -5.59 -5.45
N GLN A 21 -10.48 -6.90 -5.51
CA GLN A 21 -11.06 -7.71 -4.44
C GLN A 21 -10.05 -8.70 -3.83
N GLY A 22 -8.77 -8.40 -3.93
CA GLY A 22 -7.68 -9.35 -3.68
C GLY A 22 -7.40 -10.25 -4.87
N VAL A 23 -6.39 -11.12 -4.72
CA VAL A 23 -6.00 -12.11 -5.72
C VAL A 23 -6.06 -13.48 -5.05
N PRO A 24 -6.89 -14.42 -5.54
CA PRO A 24 -6.90 -15.77 -5.00
C PRO A 24 -5.64 -16.52 -5.41
N LEU A 25 -5.24 -17.52 -4.62
CA LEU A 25 -4.06 -18.34 -4.89
C LEU A 25 -4.08 -18.98 -6.29
N SER A 26 -5.27 -19.35 -6.78
CA SER A 26 -5.45 -19.90 -8.13
C SER A 26 -4.98 -18.96 -9.24
N GLU A 27 -5.13 -17.64 -9.07
CA GLU A 27 -4.65 -16.67 -10.05
C GLU A 27 -3.12 -16.54 -10.01
N CYS A 28 -2.49 -16.60 -8.83
CA CYS A 28 -1.02 -16.63 -8.73
C CYS A 28 -0.44 -17.87 -9.44
N ILE A 29 -1.06 -19.05 -9.24
CA ILE A 29 -0.67 -20.29 -9.92
C ILE A 29 -0.87 -20.18 -11.44
N ARG A 30 -1.99 -19.59 -11.88
CA ARG A 30 -2.27 -19.39 -13.30
C ARG A 30 -1.22 -18.49 -13.96
N ILE A 31 -0.84 -17.39 -13.32
CA ILE A 31 0.17 -16.46 -13.82
C ILE A 31 1.54 -17.15 -13.87
N SER A 32 1.92 -17.85 -12.80
CA SER A 32 3.19 -18.60 -12.74
C SER A 32 3.32 -19.59 -13.90
N ARG A 33 2.32 -20.45 -14.12
CA ARG A 33 2.31 -21.40 -15.24
C ARG A 33 2.35 -20.73 -16.61
N HIS A 34 1.65 -19.60 -16.75
CA HIS A 34 1.64 -18.88 -18.02
C HIS A 34 3.02 -18.31 -18.33
N VAL A 35 3.71 -17.73 -17.34
CA VAL A 35 5.06 -17.19 -17.53
C VAL A 35 6.06 -18.32 -17.80
N GLU A 36 5.98 -19.42 -17.06
CA GLU A 36 6.84 -20.60 -17.29
C GLU A 36 6.64 -21.22 -18.67
N HIS A 37 5.41 -21.28 -19.19
CA HIS A 37 5.18 -21.82 -20.54
C HIS A 37 5.75 -20.92 -21.65
N ASN A 38 5.93 -19.62 -21.40
CA ASN A 38 6.45 -18.69 -22.39
C ASN A 38 7.97 -18.47 -22.25
N LEU A 39 8.60 -19.00 -21.21
CA LEU A 39 10.04 -18.92 -20.95
C LEU A 39 10.60 -20.34 -20.96
N ASP A 40 11.42 -20.65 -21.97
CA ASP A 40 11.97 -21.99 -22.13
C ASP A 40 13.00 -22.29 -21.04
N ARG A 41 12.59 -23.11 -20.06
CA ARG A 41 13.46 -23.54 -18.94
C ARG A 41 14.58 -24.48 -19.38
N ASP A 42 14.51 -25.03 -20.58
CA ASP A 42 15.55 -25.92 -21.10
C ASP A 42 16.76 -25.14 -21.64
N GLU A 43 16.60 -23.82 -21.90
CA GLU A 43 17.69 -22.94 -22.37
C GLU A 43 18.29 -22.06 -21.26
N GLU A 44 17.50 -21.59 -20.29
CA GLU A 44 17.94 -20.64 -19.24
C GLU A 44 17.46 -21.09 -17.84
N ASP A 45 18.40 -21.18 -16.88
CA ASP A 45 18.06 -21.43 -15.47
C ASP A 45 17.49 -20.15 -14.84
N PHE A 46 16.23 -20.19 -14.41
CA PHE A 46 15.55 -19.06 -13.76
C PHE A 46 14.66 -19.50 -12.60
N SER A 47 14.56 -18.62 -11.61
CA SER A 47 13.62 -18.74 -10.49
C SER A 47 12.43 -17.81 -10.75
N LEU A 48 11.19 -18.29 -10.57
CA LEU A 48 9.99 -17.46 -10.70
C LEU A 48 9.19 -17.47 -9.41
N GLU A 49 8.96 -16.28 -8.86
CA GLU A 49 8.10 -16.05 -7.70
C GLU A 49 6.93 -15.15 -8.09
N VAL A 50 5.70 -15.65 -7.93
CA VAL A 50 4.47 -14.88 -8.16
C VAL A 50 3.73 -14.72 -6.84
N THR A 51 3.60 -13.48 -6.38
CA THR A 51 3.04 -13.17 -5.05
C THR A 51 2.10 -11.96 -5.08
N THR A 52 1.42 -11.74 -3.95
CA THR A 52 0.56 -10.58 -3.71
C THR A 52 1.25 -9.60 -2.77
N PRO A 53 0.97 -8.28 -2.85
CA PRO A 53 1.53 -7.32 -1.90
C PRO A 53 1.07 -7.65 -0.48
N ASN A 54 1.98 -7.54 0.48
CA ASN A 54 1.64 -7.66 1.89
C ASN A 54 0.89 -6.42 2.36
N ILE A 55 0.06 -6.58 3.38
CA ILE A 55 -0.73 -5.46 3.93
C ILE A 55 0.16 -4.33 4.51
N THR A 56 1.38 -4.66 4.92
CA THR A 56 2.37 -3.72 5.48
C THR A 56 3.24 -3.05 4.42
N ASP A 57 3.15 -3.50 3.17
CA ASP A 57 3.93 -2.94 2.08
C ASP A 57 3.45 -1.53 1.75
N PRO A 58 4.32 -0.67 1.21
CA PRO A 58 3.90 0.64 0.73
C PRO A 58 2.80 0.52 -0.33
N LEU A 59 1.81 1.42 -0.26
CA LEU A 59 0.84 1.59 -1.33
C LEU A 59 1.54 2.24 -2.52
N VAL A 60 1.58 1.52 -3.64
CA VAL A 60 2.23 1.94 -4.89
C VAL A 60 1.21 2.56 -5.83
N ASN A 61 0.05 1.91 -5.97
CA ASN A 61 -0.97 2.30 -6.94
C ASN A 61 -2.15 3.03 -6.29
N PHE A 62 -2.70 4.02 -6.98
CA PHE A 62 -3.89 4.76 -6.54
C PHE A 62 -5.05 3.84 -6.16
N ARG A 63 -5.28 2.77 -6.93
CA ARG A 63 -6.32 1.76 -6.67
C ARG A 63 -6.22 1.14 -5.27
N GLN A 64 -5.02 1.03 -4.70
CA GLN A 64 -4.83 0.46 -3.37
C GLN A 64 -5.33 1.40 -2.26
N TYR A 65 -5.32 2.72 -2.46
CA TYR A 65 -5.87 3.66 -1.49
C TYR A 65 -7.38 3.46 -1.34
N ASN A 66 -8.11 3.30 -2.46
CA ASN A 66 -9.54 3.04 -2.45
C ASN A 66 -9.91 1.77 -1.67
N LYS A 67 -9.11 0.71 -1.74
CA LYS A 67 -9.34 -0.54 -0.98
C LYS A 67 -9.08 -0.40 0.53
N ASN A 68 -8.32 0.62 0.92
CA ASN A 68 -7.91 0.85 2.31
C ASN A 68 -8.66 2.03 2.95
N ILE A 69 -9.78 2.47 2.36
CA ILE A 69 -10.74 3.35 3.04
C ILE A 69 -11.14 2.68 4.36
N ASP A 70 -11.33 3.51 5.38
CA ASP A 70 -11.58 3.15 6.76
C ASP A 70 -10.42 2.48 7.52
N ARG A 71 -9.24 2.31 6.93
CA ARG A 71 -8.05 1.83 7.64
C ARG A 71 -7.15 2.97 8.10
N THR A 72 -6.37 2.71 9.14
CA THR A 72 -5.34 3.66 9.59
C THR A 72 -4.13 3.58 8.68
N LEU A 73 -3.78 4.69 8.06
CA LEU A 73 -2.58 4.83 7.24
C LEU A 73 -1.52 5.66 7.95
N LYS A 74 -0.28 5.27 7.72
CA LYS A 74 0.91 6.07 8.03
C LYS A 74 1.46 6.61 6.71
N VAL A 75 1.33 7.91 6.52
CA VAL A 75 1.72 8.61 5.29
C VAL A 75 2.93 9.48 5.59
N ARG A 76 3.95 9.40 4.74
CA ARG A 76 5.15 10.21 4.81
C ARG A 76 5.21 11.08 3.57
N THR A 77 5.21 12.39 3.78
CA THR A 77 5.51 13.38 2.75
C THR A 77 7.00 13.73 2.80
N GLU A 78 7.42 14.69 1.99
CA GLU A 78 8.79 15.20 2.01
C GLU A 78 9.18 15.81 3.35
N THR A 79 8.26 16.54 3.98
CA THR A 79 8.47 17.33 5.18
C THR A 79 7.89 16.68 6.43
N GLU A 80 6.76 15.99 6.30
CA GLU A 80 5.93 15.59 7.44
C GLU A 80 5.55 14.10 7.41
N LYS A 81 5.06 13.63 8.56
CA LYS A 81 4.52 12.29 8.72
C LYS A 81 3.15 12.41 9.36
N PHE A 82 2.17 11.80 8.71
CA PHE A 82 0.79 11.76 9.17
C PHE A 82 0.43 10.33 9.55
N GLU A 83 -0.36 10.20 10.59
CA GLU A 83 -0.96 8.94 11.00
C GLU A 83 -2.43 9.17 11.28
N GLY A 84 -3.30 8.51 10.53
CA GLY A 84 -4.74 8.71 10.66
C GLY A 84 -5.56 7.73 9.83
N LYS A 85 -6.85 7.67 10.13
CA LYS A 85 -7.82 6.88 9.39
C LYS A 85 -8.07 7.51 8.03
N LEU A 86 -7.93 6.73 6.96
CA LEU A 86 -8.29 7.15 5.61
C LEU A 86 -9.81 7.20 5.51
N ILE A 87 -10.36 8.39 5.31
CA ILE A 87 -11.82 8.59 5.24
C ILE A 87 -12.32 8.86 3.83
N GLU A 88 -11.44 9.32 2.94
CA GLU A 88 -11.80 9.70 1.57
C GLU A 88 -10.58 9.59 0.67
N VAL A 89 -10.82 9.18 -0.57
CA VAL A 89 -9.82 9.07 -1.63
C VAL A 89 -10.45 9.71 -2.87
N ASN A 90 -9.84 10.79 -3.35
CA ASN A 90 -10.19 11.46 -4.60
C ASN A 90 -9.09 11.21 -5.62
N GLU A 91 -9.33 11.54 -6.89
CA GLU A 91 -8.37 11.28 -7.99
C GLU A 91 -6.96 11.85 -7.73
N ASN A 92 -6.85 12.97 -7.00
CA ASN A 92 -5.60 13.68 -6.77
C ASN A 92 -5.15 13.75 -5.30
N ASN A 93 -6.01 13.37 -4.35
CA ASN A 93 -5.72 13.55 -2.93
C ASN A 93 -6.38 12.47 -2.06
N ILE A 94 -5.83 12.33 -0.85
CA ILE A 94 -6.41 11.51 0.20
C ILE A 94 -6.71 12.36 1.42
N THR A 95 -7.75 11.98 2.16
CA THR A 95 -8.13 12.66 3.39
C THR A 95 -7.90 11.72 4.58
N LEU A 96 -7.02 12.12 5.49
CA LEU A 96 -6.77 11.42 6.74
C LEU A 96 -7.45 12.12 7.90
N ARG A 97 -8.06 11.35 8.81
CA ARG A 97 -8.64 11.85 10.06
C ARG A 97 -7.99 11.16 11.26
N TRP A 98 -7.59 11.93 12.27
CA TRP A 98 -7.06 11.38 13.51
C TRP A 98 -7.48 12.19 14.74
N LYS A 99 -7.32 11.58 15.90
CA LYS A 99 -7.61 12.21 17.20
C LYS A 99 -6.29 12.55 17.87
N THR A 100 -6.13 13.78 18.33
CA THR A 100 -4.99 14.21 19.13
C THR A 100 -5.45 14.77 20.46
N ARG A 101 -4.65 14.61 21.52
CA ARG A 101 -4.96 15.13 22.86
C ARG A 101 -4.16 16.40 23.09
N GLU A 102 -4.84 17.54 23.02
CA GLU A 102 -4.23 18.85 23.24
C GLU A 102 -4.52 19.37 24.65
N PRO A 103 -3.64 20.21 25.24
CA PRO A 103 -3.91 20.87 26.50
C PRO A 103 -5.18 21.72 26.39
N LYS A 104 -5.99 21.77 27.46
CA LYS A 104 -7.15 22.67 27.48
C LYS A 104 -6.68 24.14 27.37
N PRO A 105 -7.34 24.97 26.54
CA PRO A 105 -7.03 26.40 26.47
C PRO A 105 -7.29 27.13 27.81
N ILE A 106 -8.22 26.62 28.64
CA ILE A 106 -8.47 27.14 29.99
C ILE A 106 -8.71 25.94 30.95
N GLY A 107 -7.87 25.83 32.00
CA GLY A 107 -7.98 24.82 33.07
C GLY A 107 -7.01 23.63 32.97
N LYS A 108 -7.02 22.74 33.99
CA LYS A 108 -6.18 21.53 34.02
C LYS A 108 -6.80 20.39 33.20
N GLY A 109 -5.99 19.68 32.41
CA GLY A 109 -6.39 18.48 31.66
C GLY A 109 -6.13 18.57 30.15
N LYS A 110 -6.43 17.48 29.43
CA LYS A 110 -6.32 17.38 27.97
C LYS A 110 -7.71 17.20 27.34
N VAL A 111 -7.92 17.75 26.15
CA VAL A 111 -9.12 17.55 25.33
C VAL A 111 -8.73 16.78 24.07
N THR A 112 -9.57 15.84 23.66
CA THR A 112 -9.41 15.13 22.40
C THR A 112 -9.98 15.98 21.28
N VAL A 113 -9.12 16.39 20.34
CA VAL A 113 -9.49 17.16 19.16
C VAL A 113 -9.41 16.24 17.94
N GLU A 114 -10.45 16.25 17.12
CA GLU A 114 -10.42 15.59 15.81
C GLU A 114 -9.74 16.52 14.80
N LYS A 115 -8.70 16.02 14.15
CA LYS A 115 -8.02 16.70 13.05
C LYS A 115 -8.26 15.94 11.76
N GLN A 116 -8.34 16.69 10.67
CA GLN A 116 -8.44 16.17 9.31
C GLN A 116 -7.41 16.88 8.45
N GLN A 117 -6.71 16.12 7.60
CA GLN A 117 -5.74 16.64 6.66
C GLN A 117 -6.00 16.06 5.29
N ILE A 118 -6.03 16.94 4.30
CA ILE A 118 -6.04 16.58 2.88
C ILE A 118 -4.58 16.59 2.41
N ILE A 119 -4.15 15.48 1.81
CA ILE A 119 -2.77 15.29 1.34
C ILE A 119 -2.84 14.98 -0.16
N PRO A 120 -2.23 15.80 -1.03
CA PRO A 120 -2.11 15.49 -2.45
C PRO A 120 -1.29 14.21 -2.65
N LEU A 121 -1.72 13.33 -3.56
CA LEU A 121 -1.00 12.10 -3.88
C LEU A 121 0.43 12.37 -4.37
N SER A 122 0.64 13.50 -5.05
CA SER A 122 1.95 13.95 -5.53
C SER A 122 2.95 14.25 -4.41
N GLU A 123 2.48 14.57 -3.21
CA GLU A 123 3.34 14.86 -2.05
C GLU A 123 3.67 13.60 -1.23
N ILE A 124 3.00 12.48 -1.52
CA ILE A 124 3.18 11.23 -0.78
C ILE A 124 4.41 10.50 -1.31
N LYS A 125 5.47 10.46 -0.49
CA LYS A 125 6.65 9.64 -0.78
C LYS A 125 6.44 8.18 -0.40
N GLN A 126 5.67 7.93 0.66
CA GLN A 126 5.39 6.58 1.14
C GLN A 126 4.10 6.56 1.96
N ALA A 127 3.21 5.62 1.67
CA ALA A 127 2.02 5.35 2.50
C ALA A 127 1.99 3.87 2.88
N LYS A 128 1.76 3.56 4.17
CA LYS A 128 1.65 2.18 4.67
C LYS A 128 0.40 2.02 5.52
N VAL A 129 -0.22 0.84 5.47
CA VAL A 129 -1.31 0.51 6.38
C VAL A 129 -0.74 0.20 7.75
N LYS A 130 -1.27 0.84 8.80
CA LYS A 130 -0.94 0.54 10.19
C LYS A 130 -1.99 -0.43 10.74
N ILE A 131 -1.55 -1.65 11.06
CA ILE A 131 -2.37 -2.62 11.77
C ILE A 131 -2.45 -2.16 13.23
N ILE A 132 -3.66 -1.98 13.73
CA ILE A 132 -3.95 -1.72 15.14
C ILE A 132 -4.47 -3.05 15.70
N PHE A 133 -3.80 -3.55 16.73
CA PHE A 133 -4.20 -4.76 17.47
C PHE A 133 -5.09 -4.37 18.65
#